data_AF-A0A2H1VUC7-F1
#
_entry.id   AF-A0A2H1VUC7-F1
#
_cell.length_a   1.000
_cell.length_b   1.000
_cell.length_c   1.000
_cell.angle_alpha   90.00
_cell.angle_beta   90.00
_cell.angle_gamma   90.00
#
_symmetry.space_group_name_H-M   'P 1'
#
loop_
_entity.id
_entity.type
_entity.pdbx_description
1 polymer ?
#
loop_
_entity_poly.entity_id
_entity_poly.type
_entity_poly.pdbx_seq_one_letter_code
_entity_poly.pdbx_strand_id
1 'polypeptide(L)'
;MFRFDIISLSLVFLSAVQINDRPVRAQSVEVQLPPGQECQMTPVIHILKHPGCIPKAIPSFACIGKCSSYVQVSGSKIWQMERTCNCCQESGEREATVVLLCPKAKSEERKLRKVMYQNKITTKAPLECMCRPCGSIDESSIIPQEVAGYAEEGPLYNHFRKSF
;
A
#
# COMPACT_ATOMS: atom_id res chain seq x y z
N MET A 1 -50.11 -35.95 -29.46
CA MET A 1 -49.21 -36.70 -28.55
C MET A 1 -48.04 -37.17 -29.41
N PHE A 2 -46.79 -36.73 -29.30
CA PHE A 2 -46.00 -36.00 -28.30
C PHE A 2 -45.03 -35.12 -29.15
N ARG A 3 -45.02 -33.78 -29.19
CA ARG A 3 -44.67 -32.77 -28.17
C ARG A 3 -43.54 -33.15 -27.20
N PHE A 4 -42.52 -33.90 -27.64
CA PHE A 4 -41.36 -34.21 -26.78
C PHE A 4 -39.96 -34.08 -27.42
N ASP A 5 -39.81 -33.68 -28.69
CA ASP A 5 -38.47 -33.65 -29.31
C ASP A 5 -37.79 -32.27 -29.41
N ILE A 6 -38.50 -31.18 -29.09
CA ILE A 6 -37.91 -29.82 -29.19
C ILE A 6 -37.27 -29.38 -27.85
N ILE A 7 -37.69 -29.95 -26.72
CA ILE A 7 -37.18 -29.58 -25.38
C ILE A 7 -35.80 -30.19 -25.12
N SER A 8 -35.46 -31.30 -25.78
CA SER A 8 -34.15 -31.95 -25.59
C SER A 8 -33.02 -31.21 -26.30
N LEU A 9 -33.29 -30.52 -27.42
CA LEU A 9 -32.25 -29.77 -28.15
C LEU A 9 -31.84 -28.47 -27.44
N SER A 10 -32.75 -27.83 -26.70
CA SER A 10 -32.47 -26.56 -26.00
C SER A 10 -31.69 -26.73 -24.69
N LEU A 11 -31.72 -27.92 -24.08
CA LEU A 11 -30.93 -28.23 -22.88
C LEU A 11 -29.45 -28.53 -23.19
N VAL A 12 -29.14 -29.01 -24.38
CA VAL A 12 -27.74 -29.32 -24.77
C VAL A 12 -26.93 -28.05 -25.03
N PHE A 13 -27.55 -27.01 -25.62
CA PHE A 13 -26.86 -25.76 -25.97
C PHE A 13 -26.49 -24.85 -24.78
N LEU A 14 -27.06 -25.08 -23.59
CA LEU A 14 -26.73 -24.29 -22.38
C LEU A 14 -25.46 -24.77 -21.65
N SER A 15 -24.85 -25.88 -22.06
CA SER A 15 -23.69 -26.48 -21.38
C SER A 15 -22.32 -26.15 -21.99
N ALA A 16 -22.25 -25.36 -23.07
CA ALA A 16 -21.00 -25.11 -23.81
C ALA A 16 -20.42 -23.69 -23.65
N VAL A 17 -20.81 -22.93 -22.62
CA VAL A 17 -20.07 -21.73 -22.22
C VAL A 17 -18.89 -22.16 -21.36
N GLN A 18 -17.82 -22.66 -22.00
CA GLN A 18 -16.54 -22.80 -21.33
C GLN A 18 -15.97 -21.39 -21.10
N ILE A 19 -16.07 -20.93 -19.86
CA ILE A 19 -15.33 -19.76 -19.36
C ILE A 19 -13.86 -20.10 -19.54
N ASN A 20 -13.24 -19.48 -20.53
CA ASN A 20 -11.81 -19.61 -20.79
C ASN A 20 -11.07 -18.72 -19.79
N ASP A 21 -11.00 -19.17 -18.54
CA ASP A 21 -10.16 -18.55 -17.51
C ASP A 21 -8.70 -18.76 -17.89
N ARG A 22 -8.16 -17.85 -18.71
CA ARG A 22 -6.71 -17.69 -18.80
C ARG A 22 -6.27 -17.18 -17.43
N PRO A 23 -5.44 -17.92 -16.67
CA PRO A 23 -4.88 -17.38 -15.46
C PRO A 23 -4.02 -16.18 -15.84
N VAL A 24 -4.48 -14.98 -15.49
CA VAL A 24 -3.65 -13.78 -15.52
C VAL A 24 -2.57 -14.03 -14.47
N ARG A 25 -1.40 -14.47 -14.95
CA ARG A 25 -0.21 -14.59 -14.12
C ARG A 25 0.10 -13.19 -13.62
N ALA A 26 -0.33 -12.88 -12.41
CA ALA A 26 0.19 -11.76 -11.66
C ALA A 26 1.70 -11.98 -11.58
N GLN A 27 2.46 -11.30 -12.43
CA GLN A 27 3.89 -11.19 -12.25
C GLN A 27 4.05 -10.26 -11.05
N SER A 28 3.97 -10.83 -9.85
CA SER A 28 4.58 -10.22 -8.69
C SER A 28 6.05 -10.03 -9.06
N VAL A 29 6.46 -8.77 -9.20
CA VAL A 29 7.88 -8.42 -9.25
C VAL A 29 8.41 -8.80 -7.87
N GLU A 30 8.78 -10.06 -7.72
CA GLU A 30 9.45 -10.55 -6.54
C GLU A 30 10.86 -9.98 -6.64
N VAL A 31 11.10 -8.90 -5.91
CA VAL A 31 12.43 -8.35 -5.77
C VAL A 31 13.24 -9.40 -5.02
N GLN A 32 13.91 -10.27 -5.78
CA GLN A 32 14.80 -11.29 -5.27
C GLN A 32 15.98 -10.58 -4.70
N LEU A 33 16.02 -10.56 -3.39
CA LEU A 33 16.93 -9.75 -2.64
C LEU A 33 17.62 -10.85 -1.73
N PRO A 34 18.98 -10.98 -1.77
CA PRO A 34 19.79 -12.02 -1.08
C PRO A 34 19.62 -12.12 0.45
N PRO A 35 20.01 -13.24 1.10
CA PRO A 35 19.96 -13.36 2.56
C PRO A 35 20.88 -12.32 3.25
N GLY A 36 20.32 -11.50 4.15
CA GLY A 36 20.98 -10.34 4.77
C GLY A 36 20.27 -9.00 4.54
N GLN A 37 18.94 -9.00 4.53
CA GLN A 37 18.09 -7.91 4.02
C GLN A 37 17.30 -7.17 5.05
N GLU A 38 18.04 -6.76 6.04
CA GLU A 38 17.58 -5.83 7.02
C GLU A 38 17.26 -4.48 6.36
N CYS A 39 16.46 -3.68 7.04
CA CYS A 39 16.08 -2.35 6.58
C CYS A 39 17.31 -1.47 6.28
N GLN A 40 17.45 -0.97 5.04
CA GLN A 40 18.59 -0.15 4.61
C GLN A 40 18.16 1.21 4.07
N MET A 41 19.03 2.21 4.26
CA MET A 41 18.90 3.51 3.62
C MET A 41 19.47 3.49 2.20
N THR A 42 18.63 3.76 1.21
CA THR A 42 18.98 3.66 -0.22
C THR A 42 18.93 5.05 -0.89
N PRO A 43 19.96 5.45 -1.66
CA PRO A 43 19.93 6.69 -2.42
C PRO A 43 18.92 6.62 -3.56
N VAL A 44 18.11 7.67 -3.74
CA VAL A 44 17.08 7.75 -4.78
C VAL A 44 17.01 9.15 -5.39
N ILE A 45 16.38 9.27 -6.56
CA ILE A 45 16.09 10.56 -7.19
C ILE A 45 14.63 10.94 -6.94
N HIS A 46 14.41 12.06 -6.25
CA HIS A 46 13.07 12.58 -5.98
C HIS A 46 12.77 13.77 -6.91
N ILE A 47 11.63 13.76 -7.59
CA ILE A 47 11.20 14.85 -8.47
C ILE A 47 10.21 15.76 -7.72
N LEU A 48 10.65 16.96 -7.36
CA LEU A 48 9.80 17.97 -6.75
C LEU A 48 8.88 18.60 -7.80
N LYS A 49 7.58 18.60 -7.52
CA LYS A 49 6.55 19.24 -8.34
C LYS A 49 5.80 20.27 -7.51
N HIS A 50 5.69 21.49 -8.01
CA HIS A 50 4.90 22.55 -7.39
C HIS A 50 4.12 23.33 -8.47
N PRO A 51 2.86 23.70 -8.22
CA PRO A 51 2.05 24.43 -9.20
C PRO A 51 2.73 25.70 -9.71
N GLY A 52 2.79 25.87 -11.03
CA GLY A 52 3.41 27.03 -11.67
C GLY A 52 4.94 27.04 -11.66
N CYS A 53 5.57 25.98 -11.14
CA CYS A 53 7.02 25.78 -11.14
C CYS A 53 7.47 24.67 -12.08
N ILE A 54 8.72 24.78 -12.54
CA ILE A 54 9.38 23.75 -13.33
C ILE A 54 9.81 22.62 -12.37
N PRO A 55 9.42 21.35 -12.63
CA PRO A 55 9.83 20.23 -11.80
C PRO A 55 11.35 20.11 -11.69
N LYS A 56 11.84 19.78 -10.50
CA LYS A 56 13.28 19.65 -10.22
C LYS A 56 13.58 18.31 -9.58
N ALA A 57 14.47 17.54 -10.23
CA ALA A 57 15.01 16.33 -9.65
C ALA A 57 16.09 16.67 -8.60
N ILE A 58 16.00 16.05 -7.43
CA ILE A 58 16.95 16.20 -6.33
C ILE A 58 17.44 14.82 -5.87
N PRO A 59 18.71 14.68 -5.48
CA PRO A 59 19.16 13.48 -4.78
C PRO A 59 18.52 13.43 -3.39
N SER A 60 18.06 12.25 -2.99
CA SER A 60 17.43 11.99 -1.70
C SER A 60 17.74 10.57 -1.22
N PHE A 61 17.15 10.17 -0.10
CA PHE A 61 17.22 8.81 0.44
C PHE A 61 15.81 8.25 0.69
N ALA A 62 15.71 6.92 0.69
CA ALA A 62 14.51 6.16 1.03
C ALA A 62 14.88 4.93 1.88
N CYS A 63 13.96 4.46 2.73
CA CYS A 63 14.13 3.23 3.48
C CYS A 63 13.58 2.06 2.67
N ILE A 64 14.43 1.05 2.39
CA ILE A 64 14.08 -0.13 1.59
C ILE A 64 14.67 -1.37 2.28
N GLY A 65 13.84 -2.37 2.53
CA GLY A 65 14.29 -3.65 3.09
C GLY A 65 13.15 -4.47 3.66
N LYS A 66 13.51 -5.54 4.37
CA LYS A 66 12.57 -6.46 5.02
C LYS A 66 12.81 -6.44 6.54
N CYS A 67 11.76 -6.68 7.31
CA CYS A 67 11.81 -6.71 8.77
C CYS A 67 11.14 -7.98 9.29
N SER A 68 11.72 -8.57 10.32
CA SER A 68 11.19 -9.77 10.97
C SER A 68 9.93 -9.44 11.75
N SER A 69 8.88 -10.22 11.52
CA SER A 69 7.57 -10.10 12.18
C SER A 69 7.10 -11.49 12.58
N TYR A 70 6.25 -11.61 13.60
CA TYR A 70 5.71 -12.89 14.05
C TYR A 70 4.28 -12.79 14.57
N VAL A 71 3.60 -13.93 14.54
CA VAL A 71 2.30 -14.17 15.17
C VAL A 71 2.36 -15.57 15.77
N GLN A 72 2.09 -15.69 17.08
CA GLN A 72 2.07 -16.98 17.77
C GLN A 72 1.00 -16.99 18.87
N VAL A 73 0.69 -18.18 19.39
CA VAL A 73 -0.17 -18.31 20.58
C VAL A 73 0.56 -17.71 21.77
N SER A 74 -0.14 -16.91 22.58
CA SER A 74 0.49 -16.27 23.72
C SER A 74 0.80 -17.29 24.81
N GLY A 75 2.05 -17.30 25.28
CA GLY A 75 2.49 -18.19 26.36
C GLY A 75 1.84 -17.88 27.71
N SER A 76 1.32 -16.67 27.91
CA SER A 76 0.66 -16.24 29.15
C SER A 76 -0.86 -16.34 29.10
N LYS A 77 -1.45 -16.31 27.90
CA LYS A 77 -2.90 -16.34 27.67
C LYS A 77 -3.19 -17.25 26.48
N ILE A 78 -3.46 -18.52 26.77
CA ILE A 78 -3.66 -19.59 25.77
C ILE A 78 -4.74 -19.22 24.72
N TRP A 79 -5.74 -18.44 25.12
CA TRP A 79 -6.83 -17.99 24.24
C TRP A 79 -6.50 -16.74 23.41
N GLN A 80 -5.33 -16.13 23.61
CA GLN A 80 -4.89 -14.92 22.91
C GLN A 80 -3.68 -15.23 22.06
N MET A 81 -3.57 -14.49 20.97
CA MET A 81 -2.49 -14.54 20.00
C MET A 81 -1.62 -13.30 20.21
N GLU A 82 -0.32 -13.49 20.35
CA GLU A 82 0.64 -12.40 20.43
C GLU A 82 1.26 -12.14 19.06
N ARG A 83 1.44 -10.86 18.75
CA ARG A 83 1.86 -10.40 17.43
C ARG A 83 2.90 -9.31 17.55
N THR A 84 3.87 -9.32 16.65
CA THR A 84 4.76 -8.19 16.39
C THR A 84 4.89 -8.02 14.88
N CYS A 85 4.50 -6.86 14.36
CA CYS A 85 4.67 -6.50 12.96
C CYS A 85 5.66 -5.33 12.88
N ASN A 86 6.77 -5.55 12.18
CA ASN A 86 7.82 -4.57 12.01
C ASN A 86 7.89 -4.08 10.56
N CYS A 87 8.03 -2.78 10.39
CA CYS A 87 8.13 -2.07 9.13
C CYS A 87 9.53 -1.43 9.00
N CYS A 88 10.08 -1.42 7.79
CA CYS A 88 11.31 -0.68 7.49
C CYS A 88 10.97 0.81 7.40
N GLN A 89 11.33 1.58 8.43
CA GLN A 89 10.89 2.96 8.62
C GLN A 89 12.07 3.86 8.99
N GLU A 90 11.88 5.16 8.81
CA GLU A 90 12.83 6.17 9.26
C GLU A 90 12.88 6.25 10.80
N SER A 91 14.09 6.40 11.33
CA SER A 91 14.32 6.70 12.76
C SER A 91 14.54 8.21 13.00
N GLY A 92 14.58 9.00 11.93
CA GLY A 92 14.74 10.45 11.98
C GLY A 92 14.61 11.07 10.60
N GLU A 93 14.36 12.38 10.57
CA GLU A 93 14.20 13.16 9.35
C GLU A 93 15.24 14.27 9.30
N ARG A 94 15.70 14.59 8.10
CA ARG A 94 16.49 15.79 7.83
C ARG A 94 15.76 16.67 6.82
N GLU A 95 15.79 17.98 7.07
CA GLU A 95 15.16 18.97 6.21
C GLU A 95 16.18 19.62 5.26
N ALA A 96 15.74 19.92 4.04
CA ALA A 96 16.51 20.66 3.05
C ALA A 96 15.63 21.65 2.30
N THR A 97 16.07 22.90 2.20
CA THR A 97 15.38 23.94 1.43
C THR A 97 15.87 23.93 -0.01
N VAL A 98 14.94 23.74 -0.95
CA VAL A 98 15.20 23.74 -2.39
C VAL A 98 14.49 24.91 -3.04
N VAL A 99 15.23 25.69 -3.83
CA VAL A 99 14.66 26.76 -4.65
C VAL A 99 14.19 26.19 -5.99
N LEU A 100 12.90 26.39 -6.30
CA LEU A 100 12.29 26.10 -7.59
C LEU A 100 12.11 27.38 -8.41
N LEU A 101 12.21 27.23 -9.72
CA LEU A 101 11.90 28.28 -10.69
C LEU A 101 10.40 28.21 -11.06
N CYS A 102 9.68 29.30 -10.83
CA CYS A 102 8.22 29.39 -10.94
C CYS A 102 7.74 30.45 -11.94
N PRO A 103 7.92 30.26 -13.25
CA PRO A 103 7.60 31.28 -14.26
C PRO A 103 6.09 31.63 -14.32
N LYS A 104 5.21 30.80 -13.74
CA LYS A 104 3.74 30.97 -13.77
C LYS A 104 3.14 31.25 -12.38
N ALA A 105 3.93 31.72 -11.41
CA ALA A 105 3.44 32.00 -10.06
C ALA A 105 2.42 33.17 -10.04
N LYS A 106 1.39 33.06 -9.16
CA LYS A 106 0.33 34.07 -9.02
C LYS A 106 0.88 35.38 -8.41
N SER A 107 0.18 36.47 -8.71
CA SER A 107 0.57 37.88 -8.56
C SER A 107 0.94 38.38 -7.15
N GLU A 108 0.68 37.63 -6.09
CA GLU A 108 0.72 38.19 -4.73
C GLU A 108 2.16 38.26 -4.15
N GLU A 109 3.10 37.51 -4.73
CA GLU A 109 4.53 37.53 -4.40
C GLU A 109 5.34 38.50 -5.30
N ARG A 110 4.67 39.38 -6.05
CA ARG A 110 5.26 40.27 -7.09
C ARG A 110 6.14 41.43 -6.56
N LYS A 111 6.85 41.29 -5.45
CA LYS A 111 7.72 42.39 -4.95
C LYS A 111 9.12 42.47 -5.55
N LEU A 112 9.51 41.61 -6.50
CA LEU A 112 10.82 41.73 -7.16
C LEU A 112 10.70 41.71 -8.68
N ARG A 113 11.15 42.81 -9.30
CA ARG A 113 11.12 43.10 -10.73
C ARG A 113 11.91 42.04 -11.50
N LYS A 114 11.35 41.64 -12.66
CA LYS A 114 11.96 41.03 -13.86
C LYS A 114 13.12 40.05 -13.60
N VAL A 115 12.91 38.80 -14.05
CA VAL A 115 13.83 37.65 -14.08
C VAL A 115 13.63 36.67 -12.89
N MET A 116 13.01 35.53 -13.23
CA MET A 116 13.02 34.27 -12.48
C MET A 116 12.37 34.28 -11.08
N TYR A 117 11.04 34.19 -11.01
CA TYR A 117 10.28 33.95 -9.77
C TYR A 117 10.79 32.68 -9.06
N GLN A 118 11.31 32.80 -7.84
CA GLN A 118 11.89 31.71 -7.04
C GLN A 118 10.93 31.34 -5.91
N ASN A 119 10.51 30.07 -5.82
CA ASN A 119 9.78 29.55 -4.66
C ASN A 119 10.70 28.65 -3.82
N LYS A 120 10.72 28.86 -2.50
CA LYS A 120 11.50 28.07 -1.55
C LYS A 120 10.62 26.98 -0.97
N ILE A 121 10.96 25.72 -1.23
CA ILE A 121 10.24 24.56 -0.72
C ILE A 121 11.13 23.83 0.26
N THR A 122 10.62 23.54 1.45
CA THR A 122 11.27 22.65 2.40
C THR A 122 10.89 21.21 2.08
N THR A 123 11.90 20.36 1.93
CA THR A 123 11.76 18.94 1.65
C THR A 123 12.38 18.14 2.79
N LYS A 124 11.88 16.94 3.02
CA LYS A 124 12.37 16.03 4.05
C LYS A 124 12.90 14.75 3.44
N ALA A 125 13.91 14.17 4.08
CA ALA A 125 14.44 12.84 3.77
C ALA A 125 14.78 12.09 5.05
N PRO A 126 14.79 10.74 5.04
CA PRO A 126 15.25 9.95 6.17
C PRO A 126 16.71 10.27 6.53
N LEU A 127 17.01 10.28 7.83
CA LEU A 127 18.38 10.34 8.35
C LEU A 127 18.97 8.94 8.53
N GLU A 128 18.12 8.01 8.98
CA GLU A 128 18.47 6.63 9.29
C GLU A 128 17.23 5.75 9.11
N CYS A 129 17.42 4.47 8.77
CA CYS A 129 16.37 3.49 8.54
C CYS A 129 16.54 2.30 9.49
N MET A 130 15.46 1.88 10.14
CA MET A 130 15.45 0.76 11.09
C MET A 130 14.14 -0.02 11.01
N CYS A 131 14.15 -1.27 11.50
CA CYS A 131 12.93 -2.03 11.70
C CYS A 131 12.22 -1.56 12.98
N ARG A 132 11.03 -1.01 12.83
CA ARG A 132 10.21 -0.49 13.93
C ARG A 132 8.81 -1.09 13.88
N PRO A 133 8.08 -1.18 15.00
CA PRO A 133 6.69 -1.61 14.97
C PRO A 133 5.90 -0.77 13.98
N CYS A 134 5.17 -1.42 13.08
CA CYS A 134 4.26 -0.73 12.17
C CYS A 134 3.20 0.03 12.98
N GLY A 135 2.51 1.00 12.35
CA GLY A 135 1.36 1.65 12.97
C GLY A 135 0.33 0.65 13.48
N SER A 136 -0.47 1.06 14.47
CA SER A 136 -1.45 0.18 15.14
C SER A 136 -2.30 -0.58 14.13
N ILE A 137 -2.23 -1.90 14.21
CA ILE A 137 -3.15 -2.79 13.49
C ILE A 137 -4.47 -2.72 14.26
N ASP A 138 -5.57 -2.38 13.59
CA ASP A 138 -6.88 -2.42 14.22
C ASP A 138 -7.26 -3.89 14.42
N GLU A 139 -7.25 -4.37 15.68
CA GLU A 139 -7.60 -5.76 15.99
C GLU A 139 -9.00 -6.13 15.51
N SER A 140 -9.91 -5.16 15.39
CA SER A 140 -11.27 -5.38 14.87
C SER A 140 -11.32 -5.69 13.37
N SER A 141 -10.24 -5.40 12.64
CA SER A 141 -10.11 -5.74 11.21
C SER A 141 -9.61 -7.17 10.96
N ILE A 142 -9.23 -7.90 12.02
CA ILE A 142 -8.69 -9.27 11.92
C ILE A 142 -9.86 -10.26 12.04
N ILE A 143 -10.31 -10.79 10.90
CA ILE A 143 -11.38 -11.79 10.84
C ILE A 143 -10.77 -13.19 10.82
N PRO A 144 -11.11 -14.09 11.76
CA PRO A 144 -10.70 -15.48 11.71
C PRO A 144 -11.15 -16.16 10.41
N GLN A 145 -10.30 -17.00 9.83
CA GLN A 145 -10.58 -17.69 8.56
C GLN A 145 -11.86 -18.55 8.62
N GLU A 146 -12.18 -19.09 9.80
CA GLU A 146 -13.39 -19.87 10.09
C GLU A 146 -14.68 -19.04 9.97
N VAL A 147 -14.59 -17.70 10.08
CA VAL A 147 -15.71 -16.76 10.04
C VAL A 147 -15.70 -15.91 8.76
N ALA A 148 -14.55 -15.80 8.09
CA ALA A 148 -14.38 -15.00 6.87
C ALA A 148 -15.37 -15.37 5.74
N GLY A 149 -15.76 -16.65 5.64
CA GLY A 149 -16.78 -17.10 4.67
C GLY A 149 -18.24 -16.86 5.07
N TYR A 150 -18.50 -16.50 6.33
CA TYR A 150 -19.84 -16.23 6.86
C TYR A 150 -20.14 -14.73 7.02
N ALA A 151 -19.13 -13.87 6.92
CA ALA A 151 -19.26 -12.43 7.10
C ALA A 151 -19.93 -11.71 5.91
N GLU A 152 -19.88 -12.29 4.71
CA GLU A 152 -20.40 -11.67 3.48
C GLU A 152 -21.87 -12.02 3.17
N GLU A 153 -22.39 -13.18 3.63
CA GLU A 153 -23.74 -13.67 3.23
C GLU A 153 -24.55 -14.32 4.36
N GLY A 154 -24.57 -13.74 5.57
CA GLY A 154 -25.28 -14.34 6.72
C GLY A 154 -26.09 -13.37 7.58
N PRO A 155 -27.24 -13.79 8.15
CA PRO A 155 -28.07 -12.97 9.07
C PRO A 155 -27.37 -12.64 10.40
N LEU A 156 -26.14 -13.12 10.60
CA LEU A 156 -25.31 -12.96 11.80
C LEU A 156 -24.34 -11.77 11.74
N TYR A 157 -24.34 -10.97 10.66
CA TYR A 157 -23.47 -9.79 10.51
C TYR A 157 -23.49 -8.83 11.72
N ASN A 158 -24.63 -8.72 12.39
CA ASN A 158 -24.80 -7.83 13.55
C ASN A 158 -24.44 -8.46 14.91
N HIS A 159 -24.13 -9.77 14.98
CA HIS A 159 -23.86 -10.46 16.24
C HIS A 159 -22.40 -10.39 16.68
N PHE A 160 -21.45 -10.31 15.75
CA PHE A 160 -20.02 -10.22 16.08
C PHE A 160 -19.53 -8.79 16.36
N ARG A 161 -20.38 -7.77 16.14
CA ARG A 161 -20.01 -6.35 16.31
C ARG A 161 -20.25 -5.79 17.73
N LYS A 162 -20.62 -6.64 18.70
CA LYS A 162 -20.76 -6.24 20.11
C LYS A 162 -19.90 -7.11 21.02
N SER A 163 -18.66 -6.69 21.23
CA SER A 163 -17.96 -6.80 22.51
C SER A 163 -16.77 -5.84 22.51
N PHE A 164 -16.99 -4.71 23.21
CA PHE A 164 -16.07 -3.66 23.65
C PHE A 164 -15.39 -2.77 22.60
#